data_AF-A0A7Y5VS15-F1
#
_entry.id   AF-A0A7Y5VS15-F1
#
_cell.length_a   1.000
_cell.length_b   1.000
_cell.length_c   1.000
_cell.angle_alpha   90.00
_cell.angle_beta   90.00
_cell.angle_gamma   90.00
#
_symmetry.space_group_name_H-M   'P 1'
#
loop_
_entity.id
_entity.type
_entity.pdbx_description
1 polymer ?
#
loop_
_entity_poly.entity_id
_entity_poly.type
_entity_poly.pdbx_seq_one_letter_code
_entity_poly.pdbx_strand_id
1 'polypeptide(L)'
;MVTGVCAAILIVWCAIFLFHKLAVFELGRTDAGRYLQYGLSAAVVLFFGGWTFHLLGRSARVVDFLIATEGEMKKVHWTSRREVIGSTRVVIFVMVVLAAALFVIDLGLMVFFTEIGVLRIGGDLIAGMLGGS
;
A
#
# COMPACT_ATOMS: atom_id res chain seq x y z
N MET A 1 -4.69 -7.85 -21.33
CA MET A 1 -3.25 -7.56 -21.61
C MET A 1 -2.53 -7.00 -20.39
N VAL A 2 -3.06 -5.97 -19.72
CA VAL A 2 -2.43 -5.37 -18.50
C VAL A 2 -2.23 -6.39 -17.37
N THR A 3 -3.18 -7.30 -17.15
CA THR A 3 -3.09 -8.37 -16.13
C THR A 3 -1.90 -9.31 -16.31
N GLY A 4 -1.58 -9.67 -17.56
CA GLY A 4 -0.41 -10.50 -17.87
C GLY A 4 0.91 -9.78 -17.62
N VAL A 5 0.97 -8.48 -17.94
CA VAL A 5 2.16 -7.64 -17.69
C VAL A 5 2.38 -7.45 -16.20
N CYS A 6 1.34 -7.14 -15.43
CA CYS A 6 1.43 -7.01 -13.97
C CYS A 6 1.88 -8.32 -13.30
N ALA A 7 1.33 -9.46 -13.76
CA ALA A 7 1.73 -10.76 -13.26
C ALA A 7 3.20 -11.06 -13.57
N ALA A 8 3.66 -10.77 -14.78
CA ALA A 8 5.06 -10.95 -15.16
C ALA A 8 6.00 -10.10 -14.30
N ILE A 9 5.67 -8.82 -14.10
CA ILE A 9 6.46 -7.91 -13.24
C ILE A 9 6.53 -8.45 -11.81
N LEU A 10 5.40 -8.90 -11.25
CA LEU A 10 5.34 -9.41 -9.88
C LEU A 10 6.14 -10.70 -9.73
N ILE A 11 6.08 -11.61 -10.71
CA ILE A 11 6.86 -12.86 -10.72
C ILE A 11 8.36 -12.57 -10.78
N VAL A 12 8.78 -11.65 -11.67
CA VAL A 12 10.18 -11.24 -11.78
C VAL A 12 10.66 -10.58 -10.49
N TRP A 13 9.85 -9.68 -9.92
CA TRP A 13 10.19 -9.01 -8.66
C TRP A 13 10.28 -10.00 -7.49
N CYS A 14 9.37 -10.98 -7.43
CA CYS A 14 9.40 -12.06 -6.45
C CYS A 14 10.65 -12.93 -6.60
N ALA A 15 11.03 -13.30 -7.83
CA ALA A 15 12.24 -14.08 -8.09
C ALA A 15 13.51 -13.33 -7.67
N ILE A 16 13.59 -12.02 -7.95
CA ILE A 16 14.70 -11.15 -7.53
C ILE A 16 14.73 -11.04 -6.00
N PHE A 17 13.59 -10.81 -5.35
CA PHE A 17 13.49 -10.75 -3.89
C PHE A 17 13.95 -12.05 -3.23
N LEU A 18 13.52 -13.19 -3.75
CA LEU A 18 13.89 -14.52 -3.27
C LEU A 18 15.40 -14.76 -3.44
N PHE A 19 15.96 -14.37 -4.60
CA PHE A 19 17.40 -14.43 -4.84
C PHE A 19 18.19 -13.61 -3.83
N HIS A 20 17.78 -12.38 -3.53
CA HIS A 20 18.44 -11.53 -2.55
C HIS A 20 18.31 -12.04 -1.11
N LYS A 21 17.15 -12.57 -0.71
CA LYS A 21 16.97 -13.10 0.65
C LYS A 21 17.73 -14.40 0.87
N LEU A 22 17.77 -15.29 -0.12
CA LEU A 22 18.53 -16.53 -0.04
C LEU A 22 20.04 -16.31 -0.10
N ALA A 23 20.51 -15.25 -0.78
CA ALA A 23 21.91 -14.83 -0.75
C ALA A 23 22.37 -14.41 0.66
N VAL A 24 21.47 -13.83 1.45
CA VAL A 24 21.73 -13.32 2.80
C VAL A 24 21.72 -14.43 3.87
N PHE A 25 20.97 -15.52 3.65
CA PHE A 25 20.79 -16.63 4.62
C PHE A 25 21.91 -17.70 4.59
N GLU A 26 23.16 -17.33 4.29
CA GLU A 26 24.36 -18.20 4.30
C GLU A 26 24.38 -19.42 3.36
N LEU A 27 23.31 -19.74 2.61
CA LEU A 27 23.33 -20.75 1.56
C LEU A 27 24.29 -20.39 0.39
N GLY A 28 24.76 -19.15 0.27
CA GLY A 28 25.74 -18.75 -0.75
C GLY A 28 27.21 -19.13 -0.46
N ARG A 29 27.49 -19.71 0.72
CA ARG A 29 28.86 -20.01 1.20
C ARG A 29 29.47 -21.28 0.56
N THR A 30 28.63 -22.25 0.18
CA THR A 30 29.05 -23.51 -0.45
C THR A 30 28.67 -23.53 -1.94
N ASP A 31 29.48 -24.19 -2.78
CA ASP A 31 29.21 -24.27 -4.22
C ASP A 31 27.87 -24.95 -4.52
N ALA A 32 27.48 -25.94 -3.70
CA ALA A 32 26.17 -26.59 -3.77
C ALA A 32 25.00 -25.62 -3.48
N GLY A 33 25.18 -24.67 -2.57
CA GLY A 33 24.14 -23.71 -2.21
C GLY A 33 23.93 -22.61 -3.26
N ARG A 34 24.96 -22.27 -4.05
CA ARG A 34 24.81 -21.41 -5.25
C ARG A 34 23.92 -22.06 -6.31
N TYR A 35 24.12 -23.36 -6.59
CA TYR A 35 23.26 -24.09 -7.53
C TYR A 35 21.81 -24.17 -7.04
N LEU A 36 21.59 -24.41 -5.75
CA LEU A 36 20.25 -24.39 -5.15
C LEU A 36 19.57 -23.02 -5.25
N GLN A 37 20.31 -21.93 -5.03
CA GLN A 37 19.78 -20.57 -5.12
C GLN A 37 19.29 -20.21 -6.52
N TYR A 38 20.11 -20.50 -7.54
CA TYR A 38 19.71 -20.29 -8.95
C TYR A 38 18.56 -21.22 -9.35
N GLY A 39 18.63 -22.49 -8.94
CA GLY A 39 17.60 -23.49 -9.23
C GLY A 39 16.24 -23.12 -8.64
N LEU A 40 16.19 -22.69 -7.38
CA LEU A 40 14.95 -22.31 -6.72
C LEU A 40 14.35 -21.05 -7.35
N SER A 41 15.17 -20.05 -7.65
CA SER A 41 14.72 -18.81 -8.28
C SER A 41 14.15 -19.06 -9.69
N ALA A 42 14.82 -19.90 -10.49
CA ALA A 42 14.33 -20.30 -11.80
C ALA A 42 13.05 -21.13 -11.71
N ALA A 43 12.95 -22.04 -10.74
CA ALA A 43 11.75 -22.85 -10.51
C ALA A 43 10.52 -21.98 -10.19
N VAL A 44 10.68 -20.92 -9.38
CA VAL A 44 9.61 -19.95 -9.09
C VAL A 44 9.13 -19.27 -10.38
N VAL A 45 10.05 -18.78 -11.21
CA VAL A 45 9.68 -18.11 -12.47
C VAL A 45 8.93 -19.06 -13.41
N LEU A 46 9.43 -20.28 -13.57
CA LEU A 46 8.81 -21.26 -14.48
C LEU A 46 7.44 -21.72 -13.97
N PHE A 47 7.31 -21.97 -12.66
CA PHE A 47 6.06 -22.41 -12.07
C PHE A 47 4.98 -21.33 -12.15
N PHE A 48 5.26 -20.12 -11.64
CA PHE A 48 4.27 -19.03 -11.64
C PHE A 48 4.04 -18.46 -13.04
N GLY A 49 5.07 -18.42 -13.89
CA GLY A 49 4.95 -18.02 -15.30
C GLY A 49 4.09 -19.01 -16.10
N GLY A 50 4.33 -20.32 -15.95
CA GLY A 50 3.52 -21.36 -16.59
C GLY A 50 2.08 -21.37 -16.08
N TRP A 51 1.88 -21.20 -14.76
CA TRP A 51 0.57 -21.12 -14.13
C TRP A 51 -0.26 -19.95 -14.66
N THR A 52 0.34 -18.76 -14.72
CA THR A 52 -0.34 -17.57 -15.25
C THR A 52 -0.64 -17.70 -16.74
N PHE A 53 0.27 -18.27 -17.54
CA PHE A 53 -0.01 -18.56 -18.95
C PHE A 53 -1.18 -19.53 -19.13
N HIS A 54 -1.26 -20.57 -18.31
CA HIS A 54 -2.37 -21.54 -18.36
C HIS A 54 -3.71 -20.89 -18.00
N LEU A 55 -3.75 -20.09 -16.93
CA LEU A 55 -4.97 -19.40 -16.51
C LEU A 55 -5.42 -18.33 -17.52
N LEU A 56 -4.53 -17.42 -17.92
CA LEU A 56 -4.89 -16.28 -18.77
C LEU A 56 -4.98 -16.63 -20.26
N GLY A 57 -4.20 -17.60 -20.74
CA GLY A 57 -4.09 -17.92 -22.16
C GLY A 57 -4.84 -19.18 -22.59
N ARG A 58 -5.00 -20.17 -21.69
CA ARG A 58 -5.56 -21.49 -22.06
C ARG A 58 -6.97 -21.72 -21.52
N SER A 59 -7.37 -21.04 -20.44
CA SER A 59 -8.68 -21.27 -19.85
C SER A 59 -9.75 -20.35 -20.45
N ALA A 60 -10.53 -20.91 -21.39
CA ALA A 60 -11.62 -20.18 -22.06
C ALA A 60 -12.60 -19.56 -21.04
N ARG A 61 -12.93 -20.29 -19.97
CA ARG A 61 -13.82 -19.81 -18.90
C ARG A 61 -13.37 -18.50 -18.26
N VAL A 62 -12.08 -18.34 -17.97
CA VAL A 62 -11.56 -17.12 -17.31
C VAL A 62 -11.54 -15.97 -18.31
N VAL A 63 -11.16 -16.24 -19.56
CA VAL A 63 -11.17 -15.23 -20.62
C VAL A 63 -12.60 -14.71 -20.88
N ASP A 64 -13.56 -15.61 -21.02
CA ASP A 64 -14.97 -15.25 -21.22
C ASP A 64 -15.54 -14.46 -20.04
N PHE A 65 -15.17 -14.83 -18.81
CA PHE A 65 -15.53 -14.07 -17.61
C PHE A 65 -14.91 -12.67 -17.59
N LEU A 66 -13.63 -12.52 -17.97
CA LEU A 66 -12.97 -11.22 -18.02
C LEU A 66 -13.57 -10.32 -19.10
N ILE A 67 -13.93 -10.88 -20.26
CA ILE A 67 -14.62 -10.16 -21.34
C ILE A 67 -16.01 -9.72 -20.87
N ALA A 68 -16.78 -10.61 -20.22
CA ALA A 68 -18.07 -10.28 -19.65
C ALA A 68 -17.97 -9.19 -18.58
N THR A 69 -16.98 -9.30 -17.68
CA THR A 69 -16.72 -8.29 -16.64
C THR A 69 -16.32 -6.95 -17.25
N GLU A 70 -15.48 -6.92 -18.29
CA GLU A 70 -15.14 -5.69 -19.03
C GLU A 70 -16.39 -5.07 -19.67
N GLY A 71 -17.27 -5.90 -20.23
CA GLY A 71 -18.56 -5.48 -20.77
C GLY A 71 -19.49 -4.88 -19.71
N GLU A 72 -19.57 -5.48 -18.53
CA GLU A 72 -20.35 -4.94 -17.40
C GLU A 72 -19.74 -3.65 -16.84
N MET A 73 -18.42 -3.59 -16.72
CA MET A 73 -17.72 -2.39 -16.24
C MET A 73 -17.88 -1.20 -17.19
N LYS A 74 -18.06 -1.43 -18.50
CA LYS A 74 -18.38 -0.37 -19.48
C LYS A 74 -19.79 0.22 -19.30
N LYS A 75 -20.71 -0.51 -18.66
CA LYS A 75 -22.05 -0.01 -18.33
C LYS A 75 -22.05 0.87 -17.07
N VAL A 76 -21.00 0.77 -16.25
CA VAL A 76 -20.82 1.63 -15.09
C VAL A 76 -20.49 3.02 -15.59
N HIS A 77 -21.49 3.91 -15.50
CA HIS A 77 -21.32 5.31 -15.79
C HIS A 77 -20.41 5.89 -14.71
N TRP A 78 -19.18 6.26 -15.08
CA TRP A 78 -18.27 6.91 -14.15
C TRP A 78 -18.82 8.29 -13.78
N THR A 79 -18.75 8.60 -12.49
CA THR A 79 -19.16 9.90 -11.95
C THR A 79 -18.44 11.03 -12.69
N SER A 80 -19.16 12.12 -12.93
CA SER A 80 -18.58 13.28 -13.61
C SER A 80 -17.46 13.85 -12.76
N ARG A 81 -16.41 14.42 -13.40
CA ARG A 81 -15.30 15.10 -12.68
C ARG A 81 -15.83 16.13 -11.67
N ARG A 82 -16.97 16.77 -11.96
CA ARG A 82 -17.61 17.73 -11.05
C ARG A 82 -18.15 17.08 -9.78
N GLU A 83 -18.70 15.87 -9.87
CA GLU A 83 -19.23 15.13 -8.71
C GLU A 83 -18.11 14.63 -7.82
N VAL A 84 -17.01 14.15 -8.41
CA VAL A 84 -15.82 13.72 -7.67
C VAL A 84 -15.22 14.90 -6.88
N ILE A 85 -15.12 16.08 -7.50
CA ILE A 85 -14.65 17.31 -6.84
C ILE A 85 -15.62 17.74 -5.73
N GLY A 86 -16.92 17.62 -5.96
CA GLY A 86 -17.94 17.90 -4.95
C GLY A 86 -17.80 17.00 -3.72
N SER A 87 -17.69 15.69 -3.92
CA SER A 87 -17.57 14.70 -2.85
C SER A 87 -16.28 14.87 -2.05
N THR A 88 -15.14 15.03 -2.74
CA THR A 88 -13.84 15.25 -2.07
C THR A 88 -13.78 16.56 -1.30
N ARG A 89 -14.42 17.64 -1.77
CA ARG A 89 -14.50 18.90 -1.03
C ARG A 89 -15.21 18.74 0.32
N VAL A 90 -16.30 17.97 0.36
CA VAL A 90 -17.03 17.70 1.60
C VAL A 90 -16.15 16.90 2.56
N VAL A 91 -15.46 15.87 2.07
CA VAL A 91 -14.57 15.05 2.90
C VAL A 91 -13.43 15.90 3.49
N ILE A 92 -12.78 16.74 2.68
CA ILE A 92 -11.72 17.64 3.16
C ILE A 92 -12.26 18.60 4.22
N PHE A 93 -13.45 19.17 4.00
CA PHE A 93 -14.06 20.06 4.99
C PHE A 93 -14.31 19.35 6.33
N VAL A 94 -14.89 18.14 6.29
CA VAL A 94 -15.14 17.34 7.51
C VAL A 94 -13.82 16.99 8.21
N MET A 95 -12.78 16.63 7.46
CA MET A 95 -11.45 16.35 8.03
C MET A 95 -10.85 17.57 8.73
N VAL A 96 -10.97 18.77 8.14
CA VAL A 96 -10.46 20.01 8.75
C VAL A 96 -11.24 20.35 10.03
N VAL A 97 -12.57 20.23 10.01
CA VAL A 97 -13.40 20.48 11.21
C VAL A 97 -13.07 19.48 12.31
N LEU A 98 -12.91 18.20 11.97
CA LEU A 98 -12.53 17.17 12.94
C LEU A 98 -11.13 17.43 13.51
N ALA A 99 -10.16 17.79 12.68
CA ALA A 99 -8.82 18.15 13.12
C ALA A 99 -8.83 19.36 14.07
N ALA A 100 -9.62 20.39 13.76
CA ALA A 100 -9.79 21.55 14.63
C ALA A 100 -10.46 21.18 15.96
N ALA A 101 -11.48 20.32 15.93
CA ALA A 101 -12.15 19.86 17.14
C ALA A 101 -11.20 19.04 18.03
N LEU A 102 -10.42 18.12 17.44
CA LEU A 102 -9.39 17.37 18.17
C LEU A 102 -8.34 18.30 18.76
N PHE A 103 -7.86 19.29 18.00
CA PHE A 103 -6.89 20.27 18.49
C PHE A 103 -7.41 21.05 19.71
N VAL A 104 -8.68 21.45 19.72
CA VAL A 104 -9.31 22.15 20.86
C VAL A 104 -9.42 21.23 22.07
N ILE A 105 -9.81 19.97 21.86
CA ILE A 105 -9.92 18.99 22.94
C ILE A 105 -8.53 18.68 23.51
N ASP A 106 -7.52 18.51 22.66
CA ASP A 106 -6.14 18.25 23.06
C ASP A 106 -5.56 19.41 23.87
N LEU A 107 -5.84 20.67 23.48
CA LEU A 107 -5.48 21.85 24.27
C LEU A 107 -6.19 21.87 25.63
N GLY A 108 -7.50 21.57 25.66
CA GLY A 108 -8.27 21.51 26.91
C GLY A 108 -7.74 20.44 27.86
N LEU A 109 -7.40 19.27 27.34
CA LEU A 109 -6.77 18.19 28.09
C LEU A 109 -5.37 18.58 28.57
N MET A 110 -4.58 19.27 27.74
CA MET A 110 -3.25 19.75 28.12
C MET A 110 -3.33 20.71 29.32
N VAL A 111 -4.21 21.72 29.26
CA VAL A 111 -4.43 22.65 30.37
C VAL A 111 -4.87 21.90 31.62
N PHE A 112 -5.85 20.99 31.50
CA PHE A 112 -6.36 20.20 32.62
C PHE A 112 -5.26 19.32 33.27
N PHE A 113 -4.41 18.67 32.47
CA PHE A 113 -3.32 17.85 33.00
C PHE A 113 -2.15 18.66 33.58
N THR A 114 -1.94 19.89 33.12
CA THR A 114 -0.97 20.82 33.73
C THR A 114 -1.44 21.27 35.12
N GLU A 115 -2.74 21.56 35.30
CA GLU A 115 -3.32 21.91 36.62
C GLU A 115 -3.21 20.76 37.64
N ILE A 116 -3.29 19.51 37.19
CA ILE A 116 -3.12 18.31 38.04
C ILE A 116 -1.62 18.01 38.30
N GLY A 117 -0.69 18.80 37.75
CA GLY A 117 0.75 18.70 38.01
C GLY A 117 1.44 17.49 37.37
N VAL A 118 0.76 16.78 36.46
CA VAL A 118 1.27 15.56 35.81
C VAL A 118 2.18 15.88 34.61
N LEU A 119 2.02 17.05 33.98
CA LEU A 119 2.75 17.45 32.77
C LEU A 119 3.49 18.78 32.97
N ARG A 120 4.82 18.72 33.15
CA ARG A 120 5.72 19.90 33.22
C ARG A 120 6.15 20.45 31.86
N ILE A 121 5.92 19.73 30.75
CA ILE A 121 6.46 20.05 29.42
C ILE A 121 5.52 20.97 28.59
N GLY A 122 4.22 21.03 28.90
CA GLY A 122 3.24 21.80 28.11
C GLY A 122 3.31 23.32 28.30
N GLY A 123 3.73 23.78 29.48
CA GLY A 123 3.85 25.21 29.79
C GLY A 123 4.95 25.90 28.97
N ASP A 124 6.10 25.25 28.81
CA ASP A 124 7.28 25.81 28.13
C ASP A 124 7.04 25.98 26.61
N LEU A 125 6.24 25.10 26.01
CA LEU A 125 5.96 25.10 24.57
C LEU A 125 4.91 26.14 24.18
N ILE A 126 3.87 26.35 25.01
CA ILE A 126 2.89 27.43 24.82
C ILE A 126 3.51 28.79 25.19
N ALA A 127 4.32 28.86 26.24
CA ALA A 127 5.07 30.07 26.58
C ALA A 127 6.06 30.45 25.45
N GLY A 128 6.74 29.49 24.84
CA GLY A 128 7.63 29.73 23.69
C GLY A 128 6.89 30.08 22.38
N MET A 129 5.63 29.67 22.22
CA MET A 129 4.81 30.01 21.04
C MET A 129 4.08 31.35 21.16
N LEU A 130 3.74 31.80 22.37
CA LEU A 130 3.03 33.07 22.63
C LEU A 130 3.91 34.16 23.24
N GLY A 131 5.12 33.83 23.70
CA GLY A 131 6.05 34.74 24.38
C GLY A 131 7.45 34.66 23.78
N GLY A 132 7.72 35.52 22.80
CA GLY A 132 9.08 35.87 22.42
C GLY A 132 9.68 36.84 23.43
N SER A 133 10.53 36.33 24.32
CA SER A 133 11.78 36.93 24.81
C SER A 133 12.44 35.99 25.80
#